data_AF-A0A3D8JBU6-F1
#
_entry.id   AF-A0A3D8JBU6-F1
#
_cell.length_a   1.000
_cell.length_b   1.000
_cell.length_c   1.000
_cell.angle_alpha   90.00
_cell.angle_beta   90.00
_cell.angle_gamma   90.00
#
_symmetry.space_group_name_H-M   'P 1'
#
loop_
_entity.id
_entity.type
_entity.pdbx_description
1 polymer ?
#
loop_
_entity_poly.entity_id
_entity_poly.type
_entity_poly.pdbx_seq_one_letter_code
_entity_poly.pdbx_strand_id
1 'polypeptide(L)'
;MDNIVFIYRDPLFGIAILIAIIATIALLDYSHNKYKAQKKSKSLRDLAKSYEHTTLNQDIVNFVQISPKALPSLMLIAKAHSQSGDSQTAINIYLSLLETIKDSKEKINILEALGNTYLDAGFLQRAKDIFTQILKTYPRNSNAMSSLMQTYENMGEYQKALEALNCLDEITPQNNQNFINNKNYFYLMILLNTHTIPIVTKIKNAIAIGNNNPIFRKHILRFLKTYDLNAFWNYLLTMYNPKNIIDILWEIPQQNLPKNIHEYPNIFEIFVAKGFFEEEVKFEFFELEILYLARHYSKKQINLNFEYRCHNCKSIFPFDSLRCPNCSDLGEMDLILKPLEQK
;
A
#
# COMPACT_ATOMS: atom_id res chain seq x y z
N MET A 1 32.76 57.88 -30.05
CA MET A 1 32.34 56.92 -29.00
C MET A 1 32.04 57.63 -27.68
N ASP A 2 32.08 58.97 -27.64
CA ASP A 2 32.04 59.76 -26.39
C ASP A 2 30.62 60.07 -25.86
N ASN A 3 29.58 59.93 -26.70
CA ASN A 3 28.19 60.13 -26.27
C ASN A 3 27.62 58.98 -25.43
N ILE A 4 28.21 57.78 -25.48
CA ILE A 4 27.74 56.64 -24.67
C ILE A 4 28.30 56.75 -23.23
N VAL A 5 29.49 57.34 -23.07
CA VAL A 5 30.16 57.50 -21.78
C VAL A 5 29.50 58.61 -20.93
N PHE A 6 28.92 59.64 -21.56
CA PHE A 6 28.21 60.70 -20.84
C PHE A 6 26.85 60.24 -20.28
N ILE A 7 26.15 59.35 -20.99
CA ILE A 7 24.85 58.80 -20.56
C ILE A 7 25.00 57.88 -19.32
N TYR A 8 26.17 57.30 -19.10
CA TYR A 8 26.43 56.41 -17.97
C TYR A 8 26.73 57.14 -16.64
N ARG A 9 26.93 58.47 -16.66
CA ARG A 9 27.20 59.27 -15.44
C ARG A 9 25.94 59.78 -14.73
N ASP A 10 24.77 59.62 -15.34
CA ASP A 10 23.51 60.04 -14.72
C ASP A 10 22.92 58.90 -13.86
N PRO A 11 22.89 59.03 -12.52
CA PRO A 11 22.37 57.99 -11.63
C PRO A 11 20.91 57.62 -11.93
N LEU A 12 20.12 58.53 -12.52
CA LEU A 12 18.75 58.25 -12.95
C LEU A 12 18.67 57.23 -14.10
N PHE A 13 19.64 57.25 -15.01
CA PHE A 13 19.68 56.32 -16.15
C PHE A 13 19.99 54.88 -15.69
N GLY A 14 20.89 54.73 -14.72
CA GLY A 14 21.19 53.43 -14.11
C GLY A 14 19.98 52.83 -13.39
N ILE A 15 19.21 53.66 -12.66
CA ILE A 15 17.97 53.25 -12.00
C ILE A 15 16.92 52.81 -13.04
N ALA A 16 16.78 53.56 -14.15
CA ALA A 16 15.84 53.22 -15.21
C ALA A 16 16.14 51.87 -15.87
N ILE A 17 17.42 51.56 -16.13
CA ILE A 17 17.84 50.26 -16.67
C ILE A 17 17.53 49.12 -15.69
N LEU A 18 17.81 49.31 -14.40
CA LEU A 18 17.54 48.30 -13.38
C LEU A 18 16.04 48.00 -13.24
N ILE A 19 15.18 49.03 -13.29
CA ILE A 19 13.72 48.87 -13.32
C ILE A 19 13.28 48.12 -14.58
N ALA A 20 13.86 48.42 -15.75
CA ALA A 20 13.54 47.72 -17.00
C ALA A 20 13.95 46.23 -16.96
N ILE A 21 15.09 45.91 -16.35
CA ILE A 21 15.53 44.51 -16.15
C ILE A 21 14.57 43.77 -15.22
N ILE A 22 14.17 44.38 -14.10
CA ILE A 22 13.20 43.78 -13.17
C ILE A 22 11.84 43.56 -13.86
N ALA A 23 11.36 44.56 -14.62
CA ALA A 23 10.09 44.47 -15.33
C ALA A 23 10.10 43.40 -16.43
N THR A 24 11.20 43.26 -17.17
CA THR A 24 11.35 42.21 -18.20
C THR A 24 11.43 40.82 -17.58
N ILE A 25 12.15 40.65 -16.47
CA ILE A 25 12.17 39.39 -15.70
C ILE A 25 10.76 39.07 -15.19
N ALA A 26 10.04 40.04 -14.62
CA ALA A 26 8.68 39.85 -14.12
C ALA A 26 7.67 39.49 -15.23
N LEU A 27 7.79 40.11 -16.42
CA LEU A 27 6.95 39.79 -17.58
C LEU A 27 7.26 38.40 -18.16
N LEU A 28 8.53 38.03 -18.24
CA LEU A 28 8.96 36.70 -18.65
C LEU A 28 8.44 35.64 -17.67
N ASP A 29 8.57 35.88 -16.36
CA ASP A 29 8.08 34.96 -15.35
C ASP A 29 6.54 34.87 -15.34
N TYR A 30 5.82 35.98 -15.50
CA TYR A 30 4.36 35.99 -15.63
C TYR A 30 3.88 35.23 -16.87
N SER A 31 4.48 35.50 -18.04
CA SER A 31 4.10 34.85 -19.30
C SER A 31 4.42 33.36 -19.28
N HIS A 32 5.57 32.97 -18.73
CA HIS A 32 5.94 31.57 -18.55
C HIS A 32 5.00 30.86 -17.57
N ASN A 33 4.67 31.48 -16.44
CA ASN A 33 3.71 30.93 -15.48
C ASN A 33 2.31 30.80 -16.07
N LYS A 34 1.86 31.76 -16.88
CA LYS A 34 0.56 31.70 -17.57
C LYS A 34 0.54 30.59 -18.64
N TYR A 35 1.60 30.45 -19.43
CA TYR A 35 1.73 29.36 -20.39
C TYR A 35 1.74 27.99 -19.71
N LYS A 36 2.51 27.86 -18.61
CA LYS A 36 2.57 26.65 -17.79
C LYS A 36 1.21 26.29 -17.20
N ALA A 37 0.45 27.28 -16.70
CA ALA A 37 -0.90 27.10 -16.20
C ALA A 37 -1.89 26.63 -17.28
N GLN A 38 -1.80 27.18 -18.49
CA GLN A 38 -2.62 26.75 -19.63
C GLN A 38 -2.29 25.32 -20.08
N LYS A 39 -1.00 24.98 -20.20
CA LYS A 39 -0.55 23.63 -20.54
C LYS A 39 -1.04 22.59 -19.52
N LYS A 40 -0.98 22.94 -18.24
CA LYS A 40 -1.52 22.18 -17.10
C LYS A 40 -3.03 21.97 -17.16
N SER A 41 -3.80 23.01 -17.46
CA SER A 41 -5.25 22.88 -17.66
C SER A 41 -5.61 22.00 -18.87
N LYS A 42 -4.81 22.06 -19.94
CA LYS A 42 -5.01 21.25 -21.14
C LYS A 42 -4.74 19.77 -20.87
N SER A 43 -3.61 19.46 -20.22
CA SER A 43 -3.23 18.07 -19.92
C SER A 43 -4.22 17.35 -19.00
N LEU A 44 -4.82 18.06 -18.04
CA LEU A 44 -5.88 17.50 -17.19
C LEU A 44 -7.19 17.27 -17.97
N ARG A 45 -7.51 18.14 -18.93
CA ARG A 45 -8.67 17.95 -19.83
C ARG A 45 -8.49 16.77 -20.77
N ASP A 46 -7.33 16.63 -21.37
CA ASP A 46 -7.04 15.54 -22.31
C ASP A 46 -7.12 14.17 -21.60
N LEU A 47 -6.63 14.09 -20.34
CA LEU A 47 -6.80 12.90 -19.51
C LEU A 47 -8.28 12.61 -19.22
N ALA A 48 -9.06 13.61 -18.78
CA ALA A 48 -10.48 13.41 -18.48
C ALA A 48 -11.25 12.84 -19.68
N LYS A 49 -10.99 13.36 -20.89
CA LYS A 49 -11.61 12.87 -22.13
C LYS A 49 -11.22 11.42 -22.46
N SER A 50 -10.03 10.97 -22.07
CA SER A 50 -9.58 9.61 -22.41
C SER A 50 -10.36 8.50 -21.70
N TYR A 51 -11.22 8.83 -20.73
CA TYR A 51 -12.04 7.88 -19.97
C TYR A 51 -13.53 7.89 -20.33
N GLU A 52 -13.97 8.64 -21.35
CA GLU A 52 -15.37 8.69 -21.80
C GLU A 52 -15.80 7.35 -22.47
N HIS A 53 -16.41 6.44 -21.71
CA HIS A 53 -17.20 5.33 -22.26
C HIS A 53 -18.61 5.30 -21.63
N THR A 54 -19.55 5.88 -22.40
CA THR A 54 -21.01 5.75 -22.43
C THR A 54 -21.86 5.67 -21.14
N THR A 55 -22.74 6.69 -21.05
CA THR A 55 -24.12 6.74 -20.48
C THR A 55 -24.31 6.60 -18.98
N LEU A 56 -24.01 7.68 -18.24
CA LEU A 56 -24.75 8.20 -17.06
C LEU A 56 -24.12 9.56 -16.67
N ASN A 57 -24.76 10.71 -16.43
CA ASN A 57 -26.15 11.17 -16.53
C ASN A 57 -26.07 12.68 -16.85
N GLN A 58 -26.63 13.15 -17.96
CA GLN A 58 -26.77 14.60 -18.25
C GLN A 58 -27.35 15.35 -17.06
N ASP A 59 -28.15 14.69 -16.23
CA ASP A 59 -28.72 15.24 -14.99
C ASP A 59 -27.67 15.69 -13.97
N ILE A 60 -26.57 14.95 -13.78
CA ILE A 60 -25.49 15.35 -12.85
C ILE A 60 -24.77 16.57 -13.41
N VAL A 61 -24.48 16.56 -14.71
CA VAL A 61 -23.85 17.69 -15.41
C VAL A 61 -24.74 18.95 -15.29
N ASN A 62 -26.02 18.82 -15.59
CA ASN A 62 -27.02 19.88 -15.49
C ASN A 62 -27.16 20.37 -14.04
N PHE A 63 -27.22 19.46 -13.07
CA PHE A 63 -27.35 19.78 -11.65
C PHE A 63 -26.16 20.59 -11.13
N VAL A 64 -24.93 20.23 -11.51
CA VAL A 64 -23.72 20.98 -11.15
C VAL A 64 -23.68 22.36 -11.80
N GLN A 65 -24.18 22.49 -13.03
CA GLN A 65 -24.28 23.79 -13.71
C GLN A 65 -25.27 24.73 -12.99
N ILE A 66 -26.39 24.18 -12.51
CA ILE A 66 -27.42 24.95 -11.79
C ILE A 66 -26.97 25.27 -10.36
N SER A 67 -26.24 24.35 -9.71
CA SER A 67 -25.76 24.50 -8.34
C SER A 67 -24.27 24.13 -8.23
N PRO A 68 -23.35 25.08 -8.48
CA PRO A 68 -21.91 24.84 -8.31
C PRO A 68 -21.51 24.42 -6.88
N LYS A 69 -22.34 24.76 -5.88
CA LYS A 69 -22.16 24.35 -4.48
C LYS A 69 -22.46 22.86 -4.24
N ALA A 70 -22.95 22.12 -5.24
CA ALA A 70 -23.25 20.70 -5.15
C ALA A 70 -22.01 19.79 -5.18
N LEU A 71 -20.84 20.29 -5.62
CA LEU A 71 -19.63 19.48 -5.81
C LEU A 71 -19.26 18.64 -4.56
N PRO A 72 -19.19 19.20 -3.32
CA PRO A 72 -18.86 18.41 -2.15
C PRO A 72 -19.85 17.27 -1.88
N SER A 73 -21.15 17.51 -2.11
CA SER A 73 -22.20 16.50 -1.94
C SER A 73 -22.06 15.36 -2.94
N LEU A 74 -21.80 15.67 -4.21
CA LEU A 74 -21.60 14.66 -5.25
C LEU A 74 -20.30 13.87 -5.03
N MET A 75 -19.23 14.52 -4.58
CA MET A 75 -18.00 13.82 -4.19
C MET A 75 -18.24 12.83 -3.04
N LEU A 76 -19.09 13.21 -2.07
CA LEU A 76 -19.44 12.35 -0.94
C LEU A 76 -20.31 11.16 -1.37
N ILE A 77 -21.29 11.37 -2.27
CA ILE A 77 -22.09 10.30 -2.86
C ILE A 77 -21.20 9.33 -3.62
N ALA A 78 -20.34 9.82 -4.51
CA ALA A 78 -19.40 8.97 -5.26
C ALA A 78 -18.48 8.18 -4.32
N LYS A 79 -17.98 8.81 -3.26
CA LYS A 79 -17.16 8.14 -2.25
C LYS A 79 -17.95 7.02 -1.54
N ALA A 80 -19.21 7.26 -1.20
CA ALA A 80 -20.07 6.25 -0.57
C ALA A 80 -20.29 5.04 -1.50
N HIS A 81 -20.57 5.27 -2.79
CA HIS A 81 -20.67 4.20 -3.79
C HIS A 81 -19.35 3.41 -3.92
N SER A 82 -18.21 4.10 -3.96
CA SER A 82 -16.89 3.45 -4.00
C SER A 82 -16.67 2.55 -2.78
N GLN A 83 -17.02 3.02 -1.58
CA GLN A 83 -16.86 2.27 -0.33
C GLN A 83 -17.85 1.10 -0.19
N SER A 84 -19.01 1.18 -0.83
CA SER A 84 -19.99 0.09 -0.87
C SER A 84 -19.67 -0.98 -1.93
N GLY A 85 -18.56 -0.85 -2.67
CA GLY A 85 -18.18 -1.75 -3.76
C GLY A 85 -18.85 -1.44 -5.10
N ASP A 86 -19.65 -0.38 -5.20
CA ASP A 86 -20.23 0.10 -6.45
C ASP A 86 -19.28 1.10 -7.13
N SER A 87 -18.11 0.59 -7.50
CA SER A 87 -17.04 1.40 -8.10
C SER A 87 -17.47 2.00 -9.45
N GLN A 88 -18.36 1.34 -10.19
CA GLN A 88 -18.81 1.81 -11.50
C GLN A 88 -19.63 3.10 -11.39
N THR A 89 -20.59 3.16 -10.46
CA THR A 89 -21.35 4.40 -10.21
C THR A 89 -20.43 5.52 -9.71
N ALA A 90 -19.50 5.22 -8.80
CA ALA A 90 -18.53 6.19 -8.32
C ALA A 90 -17.67 6.77 -9.45
N ILE A 91 -17.13 5.90 -10.33
CA ILE A 91 -16.35 6.30 -11.50
C ILE A 91 -17.18 7.21 -12.42
N ASN A 92 -18.43 6.84 -12.72
CA ASN A 92 -19.30 7.62 -13.60
C ASN A 92 -19.57 9.03 -13.04
N ILE A 93 -19.81 9.14 -11.73
CA ILE A 93 -20.00 10.44 -11.07
C ILE A 93 -18.73 11.28 -11.19
N TYR A 94 -17.56 10.73 -10.88
CA TYR A 94 -16.30 11.48 -10.96
C TYR A 94 -15.96 11.93 -12.39
N LEU A 95 -16.20 11.08 -13.40
CA LEU A 95 -16.01 11.45 -14.80
C LEU A 95 -16.93 12.61 -15.20
N SER A 96 -18.21 12.54 -14.83
CA SER A 96 -19.19 13.62 -15.06
C SER A 96 -18.78 14.94 -14.37
N LEU A 97 -18.20 14.87 -13.18
CA LEU A 97 -17.67 16.05 -12.47
C LEU A 97 -16.46 16.66 -13.20
N LEU A 98 -15.60 15.84 -13.84
CA LEU A 98 -14.41 16.33 -14.53
C LEU A 98 -14.73 17.14 -15.80
N GLU A 99 -15.86 16.86 -16.44
CA GLU A 99 -16.37 17.60 -17.60
C GLU A 99 -16.85 19.01 -17.26
N THR A 100 -17.47 19.19 -16.08
CA THR A 100 -18.13 20.44 -15.68
C THR A 100 -17.20 21.41 -14.97
N ILE A 101 -16.35 20.89 -14.09
CA ILE A 101 -15.48 21.71 -13.26
C ILE A 101 -14.39 22.35 -14.12
N LYS A 102 -14.11 23.64 -13.89
CA LYS A 102 -13.04 24.39 -14.56
C LYS A 102 -11.86 24.67 -13.63
N ASP A 103 -12.11 24.73 -12.32
CA ASP A 103 -11.07 25.00 -11.35
C ASP A 103 -10.03 23.87 -11.31
N SER A 104 -8.75 24.26 -11.33
CA SER A 104 -7.65 23.29 -11.43
C SER A 104 -7.45 22.50 -10.13
N LYS A 105 -7.73 23.09 -8.97
CA LYS A 105 -7.55 22.45 -7.66
C LYS A 105 -8.67 21.45 -7.41
N GLU A 106 -9.91 21.81 -7.71
CA GLU A 106 -11.06 20.91 -7.64
C GLU A 106 -10.91 19.70 -8.57
N LYS A 107 -10.44 19.90 -9.81
CA LYS A 107 -10.14 18.78 -10.72
C LYS A 107 -9.13 17.80 -10.13
N ILE A 108 -8.10 18.27 -9.43
CA ILE A 108 -7.13 17.37 -8.80
C ILE A 108 -7.78 16.56 -7.68
N ASN A 109 -8.61 17.17 -6.84
CA ASN A 109 -9.32 16.44 -5.81
C ASN A 109 -10.24 15.35 -6.41
N ILE A 110 -10.91 15.64 -7.53
CA ILE A 110 -11.75 14.67 -8.24
C ILE A 110 -10.89 13.57 -8.88
N LEU A 111 -9.75 13.92 -9.49
CA LEU A 111 -8.82 12.94 -10.07
C LEU A 111 -8.19 12.05 -9.01
N GLU A 112 -7.83 12.57 -7.84
CA GLU A 112 -7.35 11.77 -6.71
C GLU A 112 -8.42 10.77 -6.28
N ALA A 113 -9.67 11.22 -6.14
CA ALA A 113 -10.79 10.36 -5.77
C ALA A 113 -11.05 9.28 -6.83
N LEU A 114 -11.07 9.65 -8.11
CA LEU A 114 -11.22 8.72 -9.23
C LEU A 114 -10.06 7.70 -9.29
N GLY A 115 -8.82 8.17 -9.10
CA GLY A 115 -7.64 7.31 -9.08
C GLY A 115 -7.70 6.30 -7.93
N ASN A 116 -8.13 6.73 -6.74
CA ASN A 116 -8.32 5.84 -5.59
C ASN A 116 -9.45 4.84 -5.86
N THR A 117 -10.58 5.26 -6.46
CA THR A 117 -11.64 4.32 -6.85
C THR A 117 -11.15 3.30 -7.88
N TYR A 118 -10.31 3.69 -8.85
CA TYR A 118 -9.69 2.74 -9.76
C TYR A 118 -8.73 1.78 -9.06
N LEU A 119 -7.97 2.27 -8.07
CA LEU A 119 -7.07 1.44 -7.25
C LEU A 119 -7.87 0.40 -6.45
N ASP A 120 -8.91 0.83 -5.74
CA ASP A 120 -9.79 -0.03 -4.92
C ASP A 120 -10.53 -1.06 -5.77
N ALA A 121 -10.91 -0.70 -7.01
CA ALA A 121 -11.55 -1.59 -7.96
C ALA A 121 -10.58 -2.52 -8.70
N GLY A 122 -9.27 -2.43 -8.46
CA GLY A 122 -8.24 -3.25 -9.10
C GLY A 122 -7.85 -2.83 -10.53
N PHE A 123 -8.34 -1.69 -11.02
CA PHE A 123 -7.95 -1.12 -12.32
C PHE A 123 -6.60 -0.38 -12.23
N LEU A 124 -5.55 -1.11 -11.83
CA LEU A 124 -4.24 -0.56 -11.43
C LEU A 124 -3.58 0.32 -12.50
N GLN A 125 -3.67 -0.07 -13.77
CA GLN A 125 -3.08 0.70 -14.87
C GLN A 125 -3.75 2.09 -15.01
N ARG A 126 -5.08 2.17 -14.87
CA ARG A 126 -5.83 3.45 -14.92
C ARG A 126 -5.49 4.32 -13.71
N ALA A 127 -5.41 3.72 -12.52
CA ALA A 127 -4.97 4.40 -11.31
C ALA A 127 -3.57 5.01 -11.49
N LYS A 128 -2.61 4.22 -11.99
CA LYS A 128 -1.24 4.67 -12.28
C LYS A 128 -1.23 5.86 -13.23
N ASP A 129 -1.99 5.79 -14.33
CA ASP A 129 -2.02 6.84 -15.34
C ASP A 129 -2.57 8.17 -14.77
N ILE A 130 -3.60 8.09 -13.92
CA ILE A 130 -4.16 9.25 -13.21
C ILE A 130 -3.15 9.86 -12.25
N PHE A 131 -2.56 9.06 -11.35
CA PHE A 131 -1.63 9.59 -10.35
C PHE A 131 -0.36 10.15 -11.02
N THR A 132 0.13 9.48 -12.07
CA THR A 132 1.26 9.99 -12.86
C THR A 132 0.92 11.33 -13.51
N GLN A 133 -0.30 11.51 -14.02
CA GLN A 133 -0.72 12.79 -14.60
C GLN A 133 -0.86 13.90 -13.54
N ILE A 134 -1.38 13.57 -12.35
CA ILE A 134 -1.41 14.50 -11.23
C ILE A 134 0.01 14.94 -10.90
N LEU A 135 0.96 14.02 -10.77
CA LEU A 135 2.35 14.31 -10.39
C LEU A 135 3.14 15.03 -11.49
N LYS A 136 2.88 14.81 -12.78
CA LYS A 136 3.42 15.65 -13.87
C LYS A 136 3.05 17.13 -13.69
N THR A 137 1.93 17.37 -13.05
CA THR A 137 1.28 18.68 -12.98
C THR A 137 1.47 19.35 -11.61
N TYR A 138 1.53 18.54 -10.56
CA TYR A 138 1.74 18.89 -9.16
C TYR A 138 2.74 17.89 -8.55
N PRO A 139 4.05 18.04 -8.81
CA PRO A 139 5.06 17.05 -8.42
C PRO A 139 5.20 16.82 -6.91
N ARG A 140 4.80 17.80 -6.09
CA ARG A 140 4.84 17.74 -4.62
C ARG A 140 3.51 17.31 -3.99
N ASN A 141 2.62 16.69 -4.77
CA ASN A 141 1.36 16.18 -4.24
C ASN A 141 1.60 14.85 -3.50
N SER A 142 1.64 14.91 -2.16
CA SER A 142 1.89 13.75 -1.31
C SER A 142 0.80 12.69 -1.40
N ASN A 143 -0.48 13.08 -1.57
CA ASN A 143 -1.59 12.13 -1.71
C ASN A 143 -1.43 11.31 -3.00
N ALA A 144 -1.25 11.99 -4.13
CA ALA A 144 -1.06 11.31 -5.41
C ALA A 144 0.22 10.45 -5.43
N MET A 145 1.30 10.90 -4.78
CA MET A 145 2.54 10.10 -4.67
C MET A 145 2.33 8.86 -3.78
N SER A 146 1.58 8.99 -2.68
CA SER A 146 1.23 7.86 -1.80
C SER A 146 0.35 6.84 -2.53
N SER A 147 -0.68 7.30 -3.24
CA SER A 147 -1.52 6.40 -4.04
C SER A 147 -0.77 5.79 -5.22
N LEU A 148 0.19 6.49 -5.84
CA LEU A 148 1.05 5.92 -6.88
C LEU A 148 1.98 4.84 -6.31
N MET A 149 2.57 5.06 -5.14
CA MET A 149 3.37 4.05 -4.42
C MET A 149 2.54 2.78 -4.17
N GLN A 150 1.32 2.91 -3.63
CA GLN A 150 0.41 1.78 -3.42
C GLN A 150 -0.01 1.11 -4.74
N THR A 151 -0.20 1.89 -5.80
CA THR A 151 -0.52 1.35 -7.13
C THR A 151 0.64 0.49 -7.65
N TYR A 152 1.88 0.97 -7.57
CA TYR A 152 3.05 0.18 -7.97
C TYR A 152 3.22 -1.08 -7.13
N GLU A 153 2.96 -1.00 -5.83
CA GLU A 153 2.97 -2.16 -4.95
C GLU A 153 1.95 -3.22 -5.39
N ASN A 154 0.69 -2.83 -5.64
CA ASN A 154 -0.36 -3.74 -6.08
C ASN A 154 -0.08 -4.32 -7.47
N MET A 155 0.71 -3.63 -8.30
CA MET A 155 1.19 -4.13 -9.60
C MET A 155 2.39 -5.09 -9.47
N GLY A 156 2.96 -5.27 -8.28
CA GLY A 156 4.21 -6.01 -8.07
C GLY A 156 5.47 -5.27 -8.54
N GLU A 157 5.35 -3.99 -8.91
CA GLU A 157 6.44 -3.13 -9.37
C GLU A 157 7.18 -2.51 -8.17
N TYR A 158 7.68 -3.36 -7.25
CA TYR A 158 8.24 -2.95 -5.95
C TYR A 158 9.41 -1.96 -6.03
N GLN A 159 10.21 -2.02 -7.09
CA GLN A 159 11.30 -1.06 -7.31
C GLN A 159 10.76 0.37 -7.50
N LYS A 160 9.67 0.53 -8.28
CA LYS A 160 9.04 1.84 -8.49
C LYS A 160 8.25 2.29 -7.27
N ALA A 161 7.67 1.34 -6.51
CA ALA A 161 7.05 1.65 -5.23
C ALA A 161 8.09 2.21 -4.25
N LEU A 162 9.29 1.61 -4.18
CA LEU A 162 10.40 2.12 -3.36
C LEU A 162 10.88 3.51 -3.81
N GLU A 163 10.98 3.76 -5.11
CA GLU A 163 11.30 5.08 -5.65
C GLU A 163 10.25 6.13 -5.24
N ALA A 164 8.97 5.82 -5.39
CA ALA A 164 7.87 6.69 -4.97
C ALA A 164 7.88 6.94 -3.45
N LEU A 165 8.19 5.92 -2.64
CA LEU A 165 8.36 6.04 -1.19
C LEU A 165 9.50 7.01 -0.83
N ASN A 166 10.64 6.93 -1.50
CA ASN A 166 11.75 7.85 -1.27
C ASN A 166 11.37 9.29 -1.66
N CYS A 167 10.64 9.49 -2.78
CA CYS A 167 10.15 10.82 -3.14
C CYS A 167 9.12 11.36 -2.12
N LEU A 168 8.28 10.50 -1.52
CA LEU A 168 7.37 10.91 -0.45
C LEU A 168 8.12 11.43 0.77
N ASP A 169 9.22 10.78 1.14
CA ASP A 169 10.05 11.21 2.27
C ASP A 169 10.73 12.55 1.99
N GLU A 170 11.14 12.83 0.75
CA GLU A 170 11.65 14.16 0.39
C GLU A 170 10.58 15.27 0.46
N ILE A 171 9.32 14.96 0.12
CA ILE A 171 8.21 15.93 0.16
C ILE A 171 7.72 16.16 1.59
N THR A 172 7.57 15.06 2.33
CA THR A 172 7.14 15.03 3.72
C THR A 172 8.10 14.13 4.49
N PRO A 173 9.19 14.68 5.05
CA PRO A 173 10.15 13.90 5.83
C PRO A 173 9.45 13.19 6.97
N GLN A 174 9.38 11.86 6.86
CA GLN A 174 8.73 11.00 7.83
C GLN A 174 9.84 10.19 8.48
N ASN A 175 10.56 10.81 9.43
CA ASN A 175 11.50 10.11 10.31
C ASN A 175 10.72 9.24 11.32
N ASN A 176 9.88 8.35 10.83
CA ASN A 176 9.04 7.47 11.63
C ASN A 176 9.24 6.00 11.24
N GLN A 177 8.85 5.14 12.18
CA GLN A 177 8.96 3.69 12.02
C GLN A 177 8.19 3.19 10.78
N ASN A 178 7.11 3.87 10.39
CA ASN A 178 6.30 3.49 9.23
C ASN A 178 7.10 3.58 7.92
N PHE A 179 7.88 4.64 7.71
CA PHE A 179 8.74 4.76 6.53
C PHE A 179 9.78 3.63 6.48
N ILE A 180 10.47 3.37 7.60
CA ILE A 180 11.48 2.30 7.71
C ILE A 180 10.85 0.94 7.42
N ASN A 181 9.66 0.66 7.97
CA ASN A 181 8.96 -0.59 7.74
C ASN A 181 8.56 -0.76 6.26
N ASN A 182 7.99 0.28 5.62
CA ASN A 182 7.63 0.20 4.19
C ASN A 182 8.87 0.01 3.30
N LYS A 183 9.98 0.68 3.63
CA LYS A 183 11.25 0.51 2.91
C LYS A 183 11.77 -0.92 3.03
N ASN A 184 11.82 -1.47 4.25
CA ASN A 184 12.23 -2.86 4.49
C ASN A 184 11.29 -3.87 3.83
N TYR A 185 9.98 -3.58 3.81
CA TYR A 185 8.98 -4.37 3.08
C TYR A 185 9.30 -4.41 1.59
N PHE A 186 9.49 -3.26 0.93
CA PHE A 186 9.82 -3.25 -0.50
C PHE A 186 11.14 -3.95 -0.80
N TYR A 187 12.18 -3.77 0.04
CA TYR A 187 13.42 -4.53 -0.12
C TYR A 187 13.22 -6.04 0.00
N LEU A 188 12.42 -6.49 0.97
CA LEU A 188 12.08 -7.91 1.12
C LEU A 188 11.33 -8.40 -0.13
N MET A 189 10.32 -7.67 -0.61
CA MET A 189 9.56 -8.06 -1.80
C MET A 189 10.43 -8.10 -3.06
N ILE A 190 11.33 -7.12 -3.26
CA ILE A 190 12.31 -7.14 -4.37
C ILE A 190 13.21 -8.37 -4.25
N LEU A 191 13.79 -8.61 -3.07
CA LEU A 191 14.70 -9.74 -2.82
C LEU A 191 14.02 -11.08 -3.14
N LEU A 192 12.79 -11.28 -2.66
CA LEU A 192 12.07 -12.54 -2.83
C LEU A 192 11.64 -12.76 -4.29
N ASN A 193 11.17 -11.71 -4.98
CA ASN A 193 10.66 -11.80 -6.36
C ASN A 193 11.75 -11.75 -7.45
N THR A 194 12.97 -11.32 -7.14
CA THR A 194 14.04 -11.22 -8.14
C THR A 194 14.60 -12.61 -8.49
N HIS A 195 14.44 -13.07 -9.72
CA HIS A 195 14.90 -14.41 -10.14
C HIS A 195 16.41 -14.55 -10.30
N THR A 196 17.14 -13.45 -10.47
CA THR A 196 18.60 -13.46 -10.69
C THR A 196 19.42 -13.67 -9.42
N ILE A 197 18.81 -13.50 -8.24
CA ILE A 197 19.50 -13.65 -6.94
C ILE A 197 19.48 -15.13 -6.52
N PRO A 198 20.64 -15.75 -6.22
CA PRO A 198 20.69 -17.13 -5.74
C PRO A 198 19.89 -17.33 -4.45
N ILE A 199 19.25 -18.50 -4.30
CA ILE A 199 18.39 -18.80 -3.15
C ILE A 199 19.12 -18.70 -1.80
N VAL A 200 20.39 -19.13 -1.74
CA VAL A 200 21.23 -19.02 -0.54
C VAL A 200 21.40 -17.57 -0.10
N THR A 201 21.60 -16.66 -1.05
CA THR A 201 21.70 -15.22 -0.79
C THR A 201 20.35 -14.65 -0.34
N LYS A 202 19.24 -15.09 -0.95
CA LYS A 202 17.89 -14.69 -0.52
C LYS A 202 17.62 -15.09 0.92
N ILE A 203 17.91 -16.35 1.29
CA ILE A 203 17.73 -16.87 2.66
C ILE A 203 18.54 -16.03 3.65
N LYS A 204 19.83 -15.84 3.40
CA LYS A 204 20.71 -15.05 4.28
C LYS A 204 20.17 -13.63 4.51
N ASN A 205 19.80 -12.95 3.44
CA ASN A 205 19.32 -11.57 3.51
C ASN A 205 17.93 -11.46 4.13
N ALA A 206 17.03 -12.41 3.83
CA ALA A 206 15.69 -12.47 4.42
C ALA A 206 15.78 -12.64 5.95
N ILE A 207 16.62 -13.58 6.44
CA ILE A 207 16.85 -13.78 7.87
C ILE A 207 17.38 -12.49 8.52
N ALA A 208 18.35 -11.81 7.89
CA ALA A 208 18.89 -10.55 8.40
C ALA A 208 17.79 -9.47 8.52
N ILE A 209 16.90 -9.35 7.52
CA ILE A 209 15.77 -8.41 7.56
C ILE A 209 14.84 -8.72 8.73
N GLY A 210 14.47 -9.98 8.94
CA GLY A 210 13.54 -10.36 10.00
C GLY A 210 14.11 -10.34 11.41
N ASN A 211 15.42 -10.54 11.56
CA ASN A 211 16.11 -10.35 12.85
C ASN A 211 16.01 -8.88 13.30
N ASN A 212 16.18 -7.96 12.37
CA ASN A 212 16.10 -6.52 12.64
C ASN A 212 14.67 -6.00 12.73
N ASN A 213 13.69 -6.73 12.16
CA ASN A 213 12.30 -6.28 12.05
C ASN A 213 11.33 -7.44 12.35
N PRO A 214 10.81 -7.54 13.58
CA PRO A 214 9.94 -8.65 13.99
C PRO A 214 8.68 -8.82 13.13
N ILE A 215 8.15 -7.75 12.55
CA ILE A 215 6.94 -7.78 11.70
C ILE A 215 7.06 -8.69 10.46
N PHE A 216 8.29 -8.97 9.99
CA PHE A 216 8.51 -9.80 8.80
C PHE A 216 8.78 -11.27 9.14
N ARG A 217 8.93 -11.62 10.43
CA ARG A 217 9.31 -12.96 10.89
C ARG A 217 8.42 -14.05 10.31
N LYS A 218 7.10 -13.87 10.39
CA LYS A 218 6.12 -14.83 9.86
C LYS A 218 6.25 -15.05 8.36
N HIS A 219 6.42 -13.97 7.59
CA HIS A 219 6.59 -14.05 6.14
C HIS A 219 7.92 -14.72 5.76
N ILE A 220 8.98 -14.44 6.50
CA ILE A 220 10.28 -15.11 6.34
C ILE A 220 10.16 -16.59 6.68
N LEU A 221 9.44 -16.97 7.74
CA LEU A 221 9.17 -18.37 8.08
C LEU A 221 8.41 -19.09 6.96
N ARG A 222 7.38 -18.49 6.35
CA ARG A 222 6.71 -19.06 5.16
C ARG A 222 7.68 -19.29 4.00
N PHE A 223 8.56 -18.32 3.75
CA PHE A 223 9.61 -18.45 2.73
C PHE A 223 10.60 -19.58 3.06
N LEU A 224 11.16 -19.61 4.28
CA LEU A 224 12.11 -20.65 4.69
C LEU A 224 11.48 -22.04 4.67
N LYS A 225 10.23 -22.21 5.13
CA LYS A 225 9.52 -23.49 5.07
C LYS A 225 9.49 -24.08 3.65
N THR A 226 9.40 -23.21 2.64
CA THR A 226 9.30 -23.59 1.23
C THR A 226 10.66 -23.94 0.63
N TYR A 227 11.73 -23.24 1.01
CA TYR A 227 13.03 -23.33 0.32
C TYR A 227 14.16 -23.95 1.13
N ASP A 228 14.12 -23.88 2.46
CA ASP A 228 15.13 -24.45 3.36
C ASP A 228 14.55 -24.71 4.75
N LEU A 229 14.10 -25.95 4.96
CA LEU A 229 13.48 -26.38 6.22
C LEU A 229 14.46 -26.36 7.41
N ASN A 230 15.76 -26.55 7.17
CA ASN A 230 16.75 -26.47 8.25
C ASN A 230 16.91 -25.02 8.71
N ALA A 231 17.00 -24.08 7.77
CA ALA A 231 17.02 -22.66 8.08
C ALA A 231 15.70 -22.21 8.75
N PHE A 232 14.56 -22.76 8.35
CA PHE A 232 13.27 -22.52 8.99
C PHE A 232 13.31 -22.84 10.49
N TRP A 233 13.74 -24.05 10.87
CA TRP A 233 13.79 -24.45 12.27
C TRP A 233 14.80 -23.63 13.06
N ASN A 234 16.01 -23.44 12.53
CA ASN A 234 17.03 -22.60 13.17
C ASN A 234 16.53 -21.17 13.43
N TYR A 235 15.76 -20.60 12.48
CA TYR A 235 15.19 -19.27 12.62
C TYR A 235 14.03 -19.22 13.61
N LEU A 236 13.11 -20.18 13.54
CA LEU A 236 11.94 -20.28 14.40
C LEU A 236 12.32 -20.42 15.88
N LEU A 237 13.33 -21.23 16.18
CA LEU A 237 13.80 -21.48 17.54
C LEU A 237 14.45 -20.26 18.22
N THR A 238 14.70 -19.18 17.48
CA THR A 238 15.12 -17.89 18.07
C THR A 238 13.94 -17.08 18.64
N MET A 239 12.69 -17.53 18.45
CA MET A 239 11.48 -16.80 18.82
C MET A 239 10.87 -17.27 20.15
N TYR A 240 10.24 -16.35 20.89
CA TYR A 240 9.71 -16.62 22.23
C TYR A 240 8.23 -17.04 22.24
N ASN A 241 7.44 -16.78 21.19
CA ASN A 241 6.01 -17.06 21.19
C ASN A 241 5.55 -17.63 19.84
N PRO A 242 5.08 -18.90 19.79
CA PRO A 242 4.65 -19.53 18.55
C PRO A 242 3.21 -19.15 18.14
N LYS A 243 2.44 -18.42 18.95
CA LYS A 243 1.00 -18.17 18.72
C LYS A 243 0.70 -17.70 17.31
N ASN A 244 1.40 -16.67 16.83
CA ASN A 244 1.14 -16.10 15.51
C ASN A 244 1.64 -16.96 14.34
N ILE A 245 2.33 -18.06 14.60
CA ILE A 245 2.91 -18.96 13.58
C ILE A 245 2.37 -20.40 13.70
N ILE A 246 1.37 -20.65 14.55
CA ILE A 246 0.73 -21.98 14.67
C ILE A 246 0.18 -22.44 13.33
N ASP A 247 -0.36 -21.55 12.49
CA ASP A 247 -0.83 -21.86 11.14
C ASP A 247 0.29 -22.44 10.26
N ILE A 248 1.48 -21.83 10.31
CA ILE A 248 2.64 -22.30 9.55
C ILE A 248 3.11 -23.67 10.06
N LEU A 249 3.16 -23.85 11.38
CA LEU A 249 3.56 -25.10 12.03
C LEU A 249 2.54 -26.23 11.79
N TRP A 250 1.25 -25.89 11.76
CA TRP A 250 0.16 -26.83 11.50
C TRP A 250 0.24 -27.44 10.11
N GLU A 251 0.83 -26.75 9.13
CA GLU A 251 1.05 -27.26 7.78
C GLU A 251 2.26 -28.22 7.66
N ILE A 252 3.10 -28.36 8.70
CA ILE A 252 4.29 -29.22 8.66
C ILE A 252 3.88 -30.70 8.80
N PRO A 253 4.34 -31.59 7.90
CA PRO A 253 4.09 -33.02 8.02
C PRO A 253 5.02 -33.68 9.04
N GLN A 254 4.61 -34.80 9.63
CA GLN A 254 5.33 -35.45 10.72
C GLN A 254 6.78 -35.82 10.35
N GLN A 255 7.04 -36.26 9.12
CA GLN A 255 8.39 -36.61 8.67
C GLN A 255 9.39 -35.43 8.63
N ASN A 256 8.87 -34.19 8.65
CA ASN A 256 9.67 -32.97 8.56
C ASN A 256 9.97 -32.35 9.94
N LEU A 257 9.58 -33.03 11.03
CA LEU A 257 9.83 -32.57 12.38
C LEU A 257 11.26 -32.89 12.85
N PRO A 258 11.90 -31.98 13.61
CA PRO A 258 13.18 -32.26 14.21
C PRO A 258 13.01 -33.31 15.33
N LYS A 259 14.02 -34.17 15.50
CA LYS A 259 13.96 -35.26 16.49
C LYS A 259 13.84 -34.76 17.94
N ASN A 260 14.40 -33.58 18.21
CA ASN A 260 14.38 -32.94 19.51
C ASN A 260 13.20 -31.98 19.70
N ILE A 261 12.12 -32.11 18.92
CA ILE A 261 10.97 -31.20 19.02
C ILE A 261 10.34 -31.16 20.42
N HIS A 262 10.44 -32.25 21.18
CA HIS A 262 9.98 -32.37 22.57
C HIS A 262 10.71 -31.44 23.55
N GLU A 263 11.90 -30.92 23.21
CA GLU A 263 12.63 -29.94 24.00
C GLU A 263 11.99 -28.54 23.96
N TYR A 264 10.98 -28.33 23.11
CA TYR A 264 10.30 -27.05 22.91
C TYR A 264 8.79 -27.16 23.20
N PRO A 265 8.35 -27.09 24.48
CA PRO A 265 6.99 -27.40 24.89
C PRO A 265 5.89 -26.63 24.13
N ASN A 266 6.05 -25.32 23.96
CA ASN A 266 5.05 -24.44 23.33
C ASN A 266 4.88 -24.71 21.82
N ILE A 267 5.86 -25.38 21.20
CA ILE A 267 5.76 -25.83 19.80
C ILE A 267 5.29 -27.28 19.77
N PHE A 268 5.80 -28.11 20.68
CA PHE A 268 5.48 -29.53 20.76
C PHE A 268 3.99 -29.79 20.98
N GLU A 269 3.32 -28.97 21.81
CA GLU A 269 1.88 -29.08 22.06
C GLU A 269 1.03 -29.00 20.78
N ILE A 270 1.49 -28.27 19.76
CA ILE A 270 0.80 -28.15 18.47
C ILE A 270 0.75 -29.51 17.77
N PHE A 271 1.85 -30.25 17.80
CA PHE A 271 1.95 -31.56 17.16
C PHE A 271 1.28 -32.66 17.98
N VAL A 272 1.23 -32.52 19.32
CA VAL A 272 0.42 -33.38 20.19
C VAL A 272 -1.07 -33.17 19.90
N ALA A 273 -1.55 -31.91 19.84
CA ALA A 273 -2.94 -31.60 19.49
C ALA A 273 -3.32 -32.13 18.09
N LYS A 274 -2.40 -32.05 17.14
CA LYS A 274 -2.57 -32.59 15.77
C LYS A 274 -2.60 -34.12 15.72
N GLY A 275 -2.07 -34.82 16.72
CA GLY A 275 -2.08 -36.28 16.82
C GLY A 275 -0.86 -36.98 16.23
N PHE A 276 0.26 -36.26 16.14
CA PHE A 276 1.52 -36.88 15.79
C PHE A 276 2.19 -37.61 16.97
N PHE A 277 1.80 -37.24 18.19
CA PHE A 277 2.31 -37.79 19.44
C PHE A 277 1.13 -37.99 20.41
N GLU A 278 1.21 -39.03 21.25
CA GLU A 278 0.19 -39.38 22.26
C GLU A 278 0.62 -39.01 23.69
N GLU A 279 1.72 -38.26 23.82
CA GLU A 279 2.22 -37.80 25.12
C GLU A 279 1.28 -36.75 25.72
N GLU A 280 1.03 -36.85 27.03
CA GLU A 280 0.27 -35.84 27.75
C GLU A 280 1.15 -34.62 28.00
N VAL A 281 0.70 -33.45 27.54
CA VAL A 281 1.40 -32.18 27.70
C VAL A 281 0.50 -31.14 28.34
N LYS A 282 1.11 -30.16 29.01
CA LYS A 282 0.40 -28.99 29.48
C LYS A 282 0.20 -28.03 28.32
N PHE A 283 -1.05 -27.79 27.94
CA PHE A 283 -1.39 -26.85 26.88
C PHE A 283 -1.31 -25.39 27.37
N GLU A 284 -0.66 -24.54 26.58
CA GLU A 284 -0.70 -23.09 26.74
C GLU A 284 -1.88 -22.50 25.95
N PHE A 285 -2.18 -23.10 24.78
CA PHE A 285 -3.25 -22.65 23.91
C PHE A 285 -4.53 -23.46 24.12
N PHE A 286 -5.57 -22.79 24.59
CA PHE A 286 -6.89 -23.37 24.85
C PHE A 286 -7.49 -24.10 23.62
N GLU A 287 -7.31 -23.54 22.43
CA GLU A 287 -7.83 -24.14 21.21
C GLU A 287 -7.14 -25.48 20.90
N LEU A 288 -5.84 -25.62 21.20
CA LEU A 288 -5.10 -26.88 21.03
C LEU A 288 -5.51 -27.91 22.08
N GLU A 289 -5.77 -27.48 23.32
CA GLU A 289 -6.30 -28.33 24.39
C GLU A 289 -7.66 -28.93 23.99
N ILE A 290 -8.56 -28.11 23.42
CA ILE A 290 -9.86 -28.59 22.91
C ILE A 290 -9.65 -29.71 21.87
N LEU A 291 -8.74 -29.52 20.91
CA LEU A 291 -8.48 -30.52 19.88
C LEU A 291 -7.97 -31.83 20.48
N TYR A 292 -7.02 -31.73 21.42
CA TYR A 292 -6.48 -32.89 22.12
C TYR A 292 -7.56 -33.64 22.89
N LEU A 293 -8.37 -32.93 23.70
CA LEU A 293 -9.44 -33.53 24.50
C LEU A 293 -10.53 -34.15 23.62
N ALA A 294 -10.89 -33.49 22.52
CA ALA A 294 -11.88 -34.03 21.59
C ALA A 294 -11.41 -35.34 20.96
N ARG A 295 -10.13 -35.44 20.57
CA ARG A 295 -9.58 -36.68 20.00
C ARG A 295 -9.61 -37.85 20.99
N HIS A 296 -9.36 -37.58 22.28
CA HIS A 296 -9.26 -38.62 23.31
C HIS A 296 -10.60 -39.01 23.94
N TYR A 297 -11.51 -38.04 24.10
CA TYR A 297 -12.70 -38.21 24.93
C TYR A 297 -14.01 -37.98 24.18
N SER A 298 -13.96 -37.62 22.90
CA SER A 298 -15.15 -37.39 22.07
C SER A 298 -15.12 -38.24 20.80
N LYS A 299 -16.30 -38.51 20.25
CA LYS A 299 -16.46 -39.12 18.91
C LYS A 299 -16.42 -38.09 17.79
N LYS A 300 -16.45 -36.79 18.13
CA LYS A 300 -16.47 -35.69 17.17
C LYS A 300 -15.08 -35.47 16.60
N GLN A 301 -14.99 -35.39 15.27
CA GLN A 301 -13.75 -34.97 14.61
C GLN A 301 -13.70 -33.44 14.58
N ILE A 302 -12.75 -32.86 15.29
CA ILE A 302 -12.51 -31.43 15.33
C ILE A 302 -11.21 -31.13 14.58
N ASN A 303 -11.26 -30.16 13.68
CA ASN A 303 -10.08 -29.64 13.00
C ASN A 303 -9.80 -28.20 13.42
N LEU A 304 -8.60 -27.71 13.12
CA LEU A 304 -8.17 -26.35 13.38
C LEU A 304 -8.21 -25.53 12.10
N ASN A 305 -9.06 -24.51 12.07
CA ASN A 305 -9.05 -23.48 11.04
C ASN A 305 -8.37 -22.21 11.55
N PHE A 306 -7.95 -21.36 10.60
CA PHE A 306 -7.22 -20.15 10.88
C PHE A 306 -7.93 -18.94 10.28
N GLU A 307 -7.98 -17.87 11.05
CA GLU A 307 -8.39 -16.54 10.59
C GLU A 307 -7.36 -15.51 11.03
N TYR A 308 -7.35 -14.37 10.34
CA TYR A 308 -6.30 -13.37 10.47
C TYR A 308 -6.93 -12.02 10.74
N ARG A 309 -6.63 -11.43 11.90
CA ARG A 309 -7.19 -10.14 12.30
C ARG A 309 -6.14 -9.04 12.19
N CYS A 310 -6.49 -7.97 11.48
CA CYS A 310 -5.64 -6.80 11.40
C CYS A 310 -5.52 -6.10 12.75
N HIS A 311 -4.29 -5.81 13.18
CA HIS A 311 -4.04 -5.11 14.43
C HIS A 311 -4.62 -3.69 14.42
N ASN A 312 -4.61 -3.01 13.28
CA ASN A 312 -5.09 -1.64 13.14
C ASN A 312 -6.63 -1.56 12.96
N CYS A 313 -7.17 -2.11 11.88
CA CYS A 313 -8.61 -1.96 11.57
C CYS A 313 -9.52 -3.05 12.15
N LYS A 314 -8.96 -4.08 12.80
CA LYS A 314 -9.68 -5.22 13.40
C LYS A 314 -10.53 -6.07 12.45
N SER A 315 -10.49 -5.80 11.14
CA SER A 315 -11.08 -6.65 10.10
C SER A 315 -10.45 -8.05 10.15
N ILE A 316 -11.26 -9.06 9.87
CA ILE A 316 -10.89 -10.47 9.89
C ILE A 316 -10.86 -10.99 8.45
N PHE A 317 -9.80 -11.71 8.10
CA PHE A 317 -9.55 -12.27 6.78
C PHE A 317 -9.34 -13.78 6.86
N PRO A 318 -9.68 -14.52 5.79
CA PRO A 318 -9.41 -15.96 5.70
C PRO A 318 -7.96 -16.29 5.33
N PHE A 319 -7.17 -15.30 4.92
CA PHE A 319 -5.77 -15.47 4.50
C PHE A 319 -4.86 -14.44 5.19
N ASP A 320 -3.64 -14.87 5.47
CA ASP A 320 -2.59 -14.02 6.02
C ASP A 320 -2.05 -13.05 4.96
N SER A 321 -1.72 -11.83 5.36
CA SER A 321 -1.07 -10.86 4.50
C SER A 321 -0.26 -9.87 5.30
N LEU A 322 0.92 -9.49 4.79
CA LEU A 322 1.78 -8.50 5.44
C LEU A 322 1.21 -7.09 5.39
N ARG A 323 0.37 -6.82 4.38
CA ARG A 323 -0.39 -5.59 4.26
C ARG A 323 -1.87 -5.90 4.38
N CYS A 324 -2.57 -5.14 5.22
CA CYS A 324 -4.00 -5.31 5.41
C CYS A 324 -4.78 -4.97 4.13
N PRO A 325 -5.61 -5.89 3.60
CA PRO A 325 -6.41 -5.61 2.41
C PRO A 325 -7.45 -4.50 2.60
N ASN A 326 -7.81 -4.18 3.84
CA ASN A 326 -8.84 -3.18 4.15
C ASN A 326 -8.27 -1.79 4.48
N CYS A 327 -7.20 -1.71 5.28
CA CYS A 327 -6.65 -0.41 5.73
C CYS A 327 -5.23 -0.13 5.23
N SER A 328 -4.64 -1.04 4.46
CA SER A 328 -3.27 -0.95 3.94
C SER A 328 -2.17 -0.82 5.00
N ASP A 329 -2.49 -1.03 6.28
CA ASP A 329 -1.51 -1.04 7.35
C ASP A 329 -0.54 -2.21 7.18
N LEU A 330 0.74 -1.95 7.44
CA LEU A 330 1.84 -2.90 7.26
C LEU A 330 2.16 -3.53 8.61
N GLY A 331 2.00 -4.84 8.72
CA GLY A 331 2.27 -5.55 9.97
C GLY A 331 1.85 -7.00 9.93
N GLU A 332 2.26 -7.73 10.96
CA GLU A 332 1.78 -9.09 11.19
C GLU A 332 0.30 -9.05 11.62
N MET A 333 -0.49 -9.97 11.06
CA MET A 333 -1.88 -10.17 11.47
C MET A 333 -1.94 -11.04 12.73
N ASP A 334 -2.86 -10.72 13.65
CA ASP A 334 -3.13 -11.58 14.79
C ASP A 334 -3.74 -12.90 14.28
N LEU A 335 -3.09 -14.03 14.59
CA LEU A 335 -3.65 -15.34 14.27
C LEU A 335 -4.79 -15.69 15.22
N ILE A 336 -5.94 -16.05 14.66
CA ILE A 336 -7.11 -16.57 15.38
C ILE A 336 -7.23 -18.06 15.06
N LEU A 337 -7.17 -18.86 16.11
CA LEU A 337 -7.39 -20.30 16.08
C LEU A 337 -8.89 -20.58 16.17
N LYS A 338 -9.44 -21.37 15.25
CA LYS A 338 -10.86 -21.75 15.25
C LYS A 338 -11.01 -23.27 15.19
N PRO A 339 -11.20 -23.94 16.35
CA PRO A 339 -11.66 -25.31 16.38
C PRO A 339 -13.04 -25.43 15.70
N LEU A 340 -13.15 -26.29 14.70
CA LEU A 340 -14.40 -26.54 13.97
C LEU A 340 -14.65 -28.04 13.87
N GLU A 341 -15.90 -28.43 14.13
CA GLU A 341 -16.34 -29.81 13.92
C GLU A 341 -16.39 -30.10 12.41
N GLN A 342 -15.72 -31.17 11.99
CA GLN A 342 -15.83 -31.69 10.63
C GLN A 342 -17.22 -32.30 10.48
N LYS A 343 -17.96 -31.84 9.46
CA LYS A 343 -19.29 -32.33 9.12
C LYS A 343 -19.23 -33.65 8.37
#